data_AF-A0AAP6SHI2-F1
#
_entry.id   AF-A0AAP6SHI2-F1
#
_cell.length_a   1.000
_cell.length_b   1.000
_cell.length_c   1.000
_cell.angle_alpha   90.00
_cell.angle_beta   90.00
_cell.angle_gamma   90.00
#
_symmetry.space_group_name_H-M   'P 1'
#
loop_
_entity.id
_entity.type
_entity.pdbx_description
1 polymer ?
#
loop_
_entity_poly.entity_id
_entity_poly.type
_entity_poly.pdbx_seq_one_letter_code
_entity_poly.pdbx_strand_id
1 'polypeptide(L)'
;MKHKTSSNIIIAISFSFMGILLWTHACHRQISSNNEVKRIFDTYYANSEYYLSGQIECKNLIYDCGTIYRDIYMLEISVDTFDVRKNDIREGLPFFGVYDSISNKVYIQSPIYNCNTDKGYKDGDVLPFIRIDSQDKSVHFSDGLELGMIIVEQSDALSAKENNHTIRF
;
A
#
# COMPACT_ATOMS: atom_id res chain seq x y z
N MET A 1 52.85 -24.68 13.83
CA MET A 1 51.96 -24.34 12.70
C MET A 1 50.60 -25.05 12.73
N LYS A 2 50.51 -26.36 13.00
CA LYS A 2 49.23 -27.13 13.00
C LYS A 2 48.09 -26.54 13.85
N HIS A 3 48.37 -26.03 15.06
CA HIS A 3 47.34 -25.44 15.95
C HIS A 3 46.68 -24.17 15.38
N LYS A 4 47.42 -23.32 14.65
CA LYS A 4 46.85 -22.11 14.02
C LYS A 4 45.90 -22.46 12.87
N THR A 5 46.22 -23.51 12.11
CA THR A 5 45.39 -23.97 11.00
C THR A 5 44.06 -24.56 11.50
N SER A 6 44.09 -25.36 12.57
CA SER A 6 42.87 -25.91 13.20
C SER A 6 41.98 -24.81 13.80
N SER A 7 42.56 -23.78 14.43
CA SER A 7 41.78 -22.65 14.96
C SER A 7 41.11 -21.83 13.86
N ASN A 8 41.79 -21.57 12.73
CA ASN A 8 41.21 -20.86 11.59
C ASN A 8 40.08 -21.64 10.91
N ILE A 9 40.17 -22.98 10.85
CA ILE A 9 39.10 -23.84 10.32
C ILE A 9 37.85 -23.76 11.20
N ILE A 10 38.02 -23.82 12.53
CA ILE A 10 36.89 -23.71 13.47
C ILE A 10 36.22 -22.33 13.34
N ILE A 11 37.01 -21.26 13.24
CA ILE A 11 36.49 -19.90 13.03
C ILE A 11 35.69 -19.82 11.72
N ALA A 12 36.23 -20.33 10.61
CA ALA A 12 35.54 -20.33 9.32
C ALA A 12 34.21 -21.10 9.35
N ILE A 13 34.18 -22.25 10.05
CA ILE A 13 32.96 -23.04 10.25
C ILE A 13 31.94 -22.23 11.06
N SER A 14 32.35 -21.62 12.18
CA SER A 14 31.44 -20.80 13.01
C SER A 14 30.86 -19.60 12.27
N PHE A 15 31.66 -18.89 11.45
CA PHE A 15 31.16 -17.79 10.61
C PHE A 15 30.19 -18.27 9.53
N SER A 16 30.45 -19.44 8.94
CA SER A 16 29.55 -20.04 7.95
C SER A 16 28.21 -20.44 8.57
N PHE A 17 28.23 -21.05 9.76
CA PHE A 17 27.01 -21.36 10.51
C PHE A 17 26.22 -20.11 10.90
N MET A 18 26.89 -19.05 11.37
CA MET A 18 26.24 -17.78 11.68
C MET A 18 25.59 -17.16 10.43
N GLY A 19 26.26 -17.22 9.27
CA GLY A 19 25.70 -16.75 8.00
C GLY A 19 24.43 -17.49 7.59
N ILE A 20 24.41 -18.82 7.72
CA ILE A 20 23.22 -19.64 7.43
C ILE A 20 22.08 -19.30 8.39
N LEU A 21 22.35 -19.09 9.68
CA LEU A 21 21.33 -18.72 10.66
C LEU A 21 20.71 -17.35 10.36
N LEU A 22 21.53 -16.35 10.03
CA LEU A 22 21.05 -15.01 9.65
C LEU A 22 20.21 -15.06 8.37
N TRP A 23 20.64 -15.83 7.37
CA TRP A 23 19.88 -16.03 6.15
C TRP A 23 18.54 -16.72 6.40
N THR A 24 18.54 -17.80 7.20
CA THR A 24 17.32 -18.53 7.55
C THR A 24 16.35 -17.63 8.32
N HIS A 25 16.84 -16.80 9.24
CA HIS A 25 16.03 -15.83 9.97
C HIS A 25 15.43 -14.77 9.03
N ALA A 26 16.22 -14.24 8.09
CA ALA A 26 15.75 -13.29 7.09
C ALA A 26 14.65 -13.91 6.19
N CYS A 27 14.86 -15.13 5.70
CA CYS A 27 13.87 -15.86 4.91
C CYS A 27 12.57 -16.11 5.70
N HIS A 28 12.68 -16.54 6.96
CA HIS A 28 11.52 -16.78 7.81
C HIS A 28 10.71 -15.48 8.03
N ARG A 29 11.40 -14.37 8.29
CA ARG A 29 10.76 -13.05 8.44
C ARG A 29 10.06 -12.61 7.16
N GLN A 30 10.68 -12.80 6.00
CA GLN A 30 10.06 -12.47 4.71
C GLN A 30 8.81 -13.30 4.45
N ILE A 31 8.85 -14.61 4.72
CA ILE A 31 7.69 -15.51 4.55
C ILE A 31 6.55 -15.08 5.48
N SER A 32 6.86 -14.78 6.74
CA SER A 32 5.87 -14.30 7.71
C SER A 32 5.18 -13.02 7.22
N SER A 33 5.96 -12.04 6.76
CA SER A 33 5.42 -10.78 6.24
C SER A 33 4.55 -10.98 5.00
N ASN A 34 4.98 -11.84 4.06
CA ASN A 34 4.18 -12.13 2.87
C ASN A 34 2.84 -12.80 3.22
N ASN A 35 2.82 -13.71 4.21
CA ASN A 35 1.60 -14.36 4.67
C ASN A 35 0.63 -13.38 5.35
N GLU A 36 1.18 -12.44 6.11
CA GLU A 36 0.40 -11.37 6.74
C GLU A 36 -0.24 -10.46 5.70
N VAL A 37 0.54 -9.97 4.72
CA VAL A 37 0.01 -9.18 3.60
C VAL A 37 -1.08 -9.96 2.88
N LYS A 38 -0.85 -11.22 2.52
CA LYS A 38 -1.87 -12.03 1.86
C LYS A 38 -3.17 -12.10 2.68
N ARG A 39 -3.07 -12.32 3.99
CA ARG A 39 -4.25 -12.38 4.88
C ARG A 39 -5.02 -11.05 4.89
N ILE A 40 -4.34 -9.91 4.88
CA ILE A 40 -4.96 -8.58 4.83
C ILE A 40 -5.79 -8.43 3.55
N PHE A 41 -5.19 -8.70 2.40
CA PHE A 41 -5.88 -8.60 1.12
C PHE A 41 -7.03 -9.61 0.99
N ASP A 42 -6.83 -10.86 1.43
CA ASP A 42 -7.88 -11.88 1.43
C ASP A 42 -9.06 -11.47 2.32
N THR A 43 -8.79 -10.89 3.49
CA THR A 43 -9.83 -10.38 4.40
C THR A 43 -10.57 -9.21 3.78
N TYR A 44 -9.86 -8.25 3.19
CA TYR A 44 -10.45 -7.08 2.56
C TYR A 44 -11.38 -7.45 1.38
N TYR A 45 -10.88 -8.21 0.40
CA TYR A 45 -11.68 -8.60 -0.77
C TYR A 45 -12.82 -9.57 -0.44
N ALA A 46 -12.76 -10.26 0.71
CA ALA A 46 -13.90 -11.03 1.20
C ALA A 46 -15.04 -10.14 1.71
N ASN A 47 -14.78 -8.89 2.07
CA ASN A 47 -15.74 -7.98 2.71
C ASN A 47 -16.12 -6.76 1.86
N SER A 48 -15.39 -6.44 0.80
CA SER A 48 -15.63 -5.25 -0.03
C SER A 48 -15.69 -5.58 -1.52
N GLU A 49 -16.73 -5.06 -2.18
CA GLU A 49 -16.85 -5.03 -3.63
C GLU A 49 -17.44 -3.68 -4.06
N TYR A 50 -16.70 -2.92 -4.85
CA TYR A 50 -17.10 -1.60 -5.34
C TYR A 50 -16.43 -1.25 -6.67
N TYR A 51 -17.01 -0.24 -7.31
CA TYR A 51 -16.42 0.51 -8.40
C TYR A 51 -16.37 2.00 -8.03
N LEU A 52 -15.22 2.63 -8.26
CA LEU A 52 -15.00 4.05 -8.06
C LEU A 52 -14.38 4.66 -9.32
N SER A 53 -14.85 5.84 -9.72
CA SER A 53 -14.15 6.70 -10.66
C SER A 53 -14.22 8.16 -10.23
N GLY A 54 -13.16 8.89 -10.52
CA GLY A 54 -13.08 10.30 -10.17
C GLY A 54 -11.80 10.97 -10.62
N GLN A 55 -11.70 12.26 -10.34
CA GLN A 55 -10.55 13.10 -10.64
C GLN A 55 -9.73 13.33 -9.37
N ILE A 56 -8.41 13.09 -9.41
CA ILE A 56 -7.55 13.48 -8.30
C ILE A 56 -7.46 15.01 -8.28
N GLU A 57 -7.85 15.63 -7.18
CA GLU A 57 -7.76 17.08 -6.99
C GLU A 57 -6.45 17.47 -6.31
N CYS A 58 -6.01 16.66 -5.36
CA CYS A 58 -4.87 16.97 -4.52
C CYS A 58 -4.12 15.68 -4.13
N LYS A 59 -2.81 15.83 -3.94
CA LYS A 59 -1.95 14.83 -3.30
C LYS A 59 -1.21 15.48 -2.14
N ASN A 60 -1.19 14.83 -0.99
CA ASN A 60 -0.44 15.29 0.19
C ASN A 60 0.53 14.20 0.63
N LEU A 61 1.81 14.53 0.80
CA LEU A 61 2.80 13.56 1.28
C LEU A 61 2.47 13.17 2.72
N ILE A 62 2.28 11.87 2.97
CA ILE A 62 2.07 11.31 4.32
C ILE A 62 3.38 10.76 4.87
N TYR A 63 4.13 10.03 4.03
CA TYR A 63 5.32 9.33 4.46
C TYR A 63 6.44 9.46 3.43
N ASP A 64 7.56 10.05 3.87
CA ASP A 64 8.80 10.19 3.11
C ASP A 64 9.66 8.94 3.33
N CYS A 65 9.82 8.16 2.26
CA CYS A 65 10.63 6.94 2.25
C CYS A 65 12.09 7.21 1.87
N GLY A 66 12.49 8.46 1.75
CA GLY A 66 13.77 8.93 1.24
C GLY A 66 13.86 8.90 -0.29
N THR A 67 12.79 8.49 -0.99
CA THR A 67 12.80 8.31 -2.44
C THR A 67 11.41 8.47 -3.04
N ILE A 68 11.29 9.28 -4.09
CA ILE A 68 10.01 9.62 -4.75
C ILE A 68 9.20 8.41 -5.26
N TYR A 69 9.85 7.27 -5.52
CA TYR A 69 9.19 6.05 -6.00
C TYR A 69 8.55 5.21 -4.88
N ARG A 70 8.80 5.54 -3.61
CA ARG A 70 8.27 4.87 -2.42
C ARG A 70 7.49 5.80 -1.50
N ASP A 71 7.55 7.10 -1.73
CA ASP A 71 6.81 8.08 -0.96
C ASP A 71 5.30 7.80 -1.05
N ILE A 72 4.64 7.86 0.10
CA ILE A 72 3.21 7.54 0.21
C ILE A 72 2.45 8.85 0.32
N TYR A 73 1.48 9.03 -0.58
CA TYR A 73 0.64 10.22 -0.63
C TYR A 73 -0.79 9.87 -0.23
N MET A 74 -1.45 10.82 0.45
CA MET A 74 -2.90 10.89 0.53
C MET A 74 -3.40 11.50 -0.76
N LEU A 75 -4.19 10.75 -1.52
CA LEU A 75 -4.88 11.25 -2.70
C LEU A 75 -6.28 11.67 -2.31
N GLU A 76 -6.64 12.91 -2.64
CA GLU A 76 -7.98 13.44 -2.50
C GLU A 76 -8.63 13.47 -3.89
N ILE A 77 -9.74 12.75 -4.01
CA ILE A 77 -10.41 12.47 -5.29
C ILE A 77 -11.81 13.05 -5.25
N SER A 78 -12.13 13.88 -6.24
CA SER A 78 -13.50 14.28 -6.56
C SER A 78 -14.21 13.10 -7.21
N VAL A 79 -15.33 12.66 -6.64
CA VAL A 79 -16.00 11.43 -7.10
C VAL A 79 -16.97 11.72 -8.23
N ASP A 80 -16.76 11.07 -9.38
CA ASP A 80 -17.72 11.06 -10.49
C ASP A 80 -18.75 9.95 -10.32
N THR A 81 -18.32 8.76 -9.89
CA THR A 81 -19.18 7.61 -9.67
C THR A 81 -18.60 6.73 -8.57
N PHE A 82 -19.42 6.35 -7.61
CA PHE A 82 -19.06 5.38 -6.58
C PHE A 82 -20.23 4.42 -6.38
N ASP A 83 -20.02 3.16 -6.74
CA ASP A 83 -21.00 2.09 -6.69
C ASP A 83 -20.50 0.98 -5.77
N VAL A 84 -21.18 0.77 -4.65
CA VAL A 84 -20.83 -0.23 -3.64
C VAL A 84 -21.75 -1.43 -3.81
N ARG A 85 -21.20 -2.53 -4.31
CA ARG A 85 -21.92 -3.80 -4.52
C ARG A 85 -21.96 -4.65 -3.26
N LYS A 86 -20.89 -4.59 -2.46
CA LYS A 86 -20.77 -5.24 -1.15
C LYS A 86 -19.89 -4.39 -0.24
N ASN A 87 -20.34 -4.16 1.00
CA ASN A 87 -19.51 -3.53 2.01
C ASN A 87 -19.85 -4.02 3.41
N ASP A 88 -19.09 -5.01 3.85
CA ASP A 88 -19.12 -5.56 5.21
C ASP A 88 -17.94 -5.03 6.05
N ILE A 89 -17.25 -3.97 5.60
CA ILE A 89 -16.15 -3.35 6.35
C ILE A 89 -16.72 -2.64 7.58
N ARG A 90 -16.14 -2.94 8.74
CA ARG A 90 -16.50 -2.38 10.05
C ARG A 90 -15.29 -1.75 10.70
N GLU A 91 -15.53 -1.07 11.81
CA GLU A 91 -14.45 -0.61 12.67
C GLU A 91 -13.53 -1.77 13.06
N GLY A 92 -12.21 -1.57 12.95
CA GLY A 92 -11.20 -2.62 13.16
C GLY A 92 -10.91 -3.54 11.97
N LEU A 93 -11.66 -3.46 10.87
CA LEU A 93 -11.33 -4.20 9.65
C LEU A 93 -10.44 -3.38 8.70
N PRO A 94 -9.55 -4.05 7.96
CA PRO A 94 -8.77 -3.39 6.94
C PRO A 94 -9.63 -2.77 5.84
N PHE A 95 -9.23 -1.60 5.38
CA PHE A 95 -9.91 -0.83 4.33
C PHE A 95 -8.89 -0.16 3.42
N PHE A 96 -9.31 0.20 2.21
CA PHE A 96 -8.45 0.82 1.21
C PHE A 96 -8.65 2.34 1.17
N GLY A 97 -9.89 2.79 1.36
CA GLY A 97 -10.22 4.21 1.28
C GLY A 97 -11.41 4.62 2.14
N VAL A 98 -11.58 5.94 2.23
CA VAL A 98 -12.70 6.57 2.92
C VAL A 98 -13.42 7.47 1.93
N TYR A 99 -14.73 7.26 1.79
CA TYR A 99 -15.62 8.13 1.03
C TYR A 99 -16.41 9.01 1.97
N ASP A 100 -16.37 10.33 1.78
CA ASP A 100 -17.24 11.29 2.47
C ASP A 100 -18.38 11.72 1.55
N SER A 101 -19.61 11.32 1.91
CA SER A 101 -20.79 11.61 1.10
C SER A 101 -21.21 13.08 1.10
N ILE A 102 -20.77 13.87 2.09
CA ILE A 102 -21.15 15.30 2.19
C ILE A 102 -20.32 16.13 1.23
N SER A 103 -19.01 15.89 1.20
CA SER A 103 -18.09 16.58 0.29
C SER A 103 -18.00 15.91 -1.09
N ASN A 104 -18.56 14.70 -1.23
CA ASN A 104 -18.43 13.83 -2.39
C ASN A 104 -16.97 13.58 -2.76
N LYS A 105 -16.15 13.29 -1.74
CA LYS A 105 -14.71 13.06 -1.88
C LYS A 105 -14.29 11.69 -1.40
N VAL A 106 -13.33 11.11 -2.10
CA VAL A 106 -12.62 9.91 -1.69
C VAL A 106 -11.21 10.25 -1.25
N TYR A 107 -10.75 9.56 -0.21
CA TYR A 107 -9.38 9.57 0.26
C TYR A 107 -8.80 8.17 0.16
N ILE A 108 -7.64 8.03 -0.47
CA ILE A 108 -6.86 6.77 -0.54
C ILE A 108 -5.38 7.05 -0.30
N GLN A 109 -4.64 6.03 0.13
CA GLN A 109 -3.18 6.09 0.16
C GLN A 109 -2.60 5.39 -1.07
N SER A 110 -1.66 6.05 -1.74
CA SER A 110 -1.02 5.47 -2.92
C SER A 110 0.37 6.05 -3.16
N PRO A 111 1.33 5.23 -3.61
CA PRO A 111 2.58 5.72 -4.16
C PRO A 111 2.33 6.17 -5.59
N ILE A 112 2.17 7.46 -5.82
CA ILE A 112 1.82 7.99 -7.15
C ILE A 112 3.08 8.35 -7.96
N TYR A 113 3.79 7.33 -8.45
CA TYR A 113 4.99 7.48 -9.30
C TYR A 113 4.78 6.83 -10.68
N ASN A 114 4.94 7.60 -11.76
CA ASN A 114 4.83 7.06 -13.10
C ASN A 114 6.21 6.52 -13.57
N CYS A 115 6.37 5.19 -13.50
CA CYS A 115 7.59 4.50 -13.90
C CYS A 115 7.86 4.54 -15.42
N ASN A 116 6.84 4.74 -16.25
CA ASN A 116 7.01 4.83 -17.71
C ASN A 116 7.68 6.14 -18.12
N THR A 117 7.48 7.20 -17.34
CA THR A 117 8.03 8.54 -17.62
C THR A 117 9.18 8.94 -16.70
N ASP A 118 9.51 8.08 -15.73
CA ASP A 118 10.46 8.35 -14.64
C ASP A 118 10.22 9.68 -13.92
N LYS A 119 8.94 10.05 -13.77
CA LYS A 119 8.52 11.29 -13.14
C LYS A 119 7.40 11.03 -12.14
N GLY A 120 7.58 11.57 -10.93
CA GLY A 120 6.49 11.77 -10.00
C GLY A 120 5.67 12.99 -10.40
N TYR A 121 4.40 13.01 -9.99
CA TYR A 121 3.54 14.17 -10.14
C TYR A 121 4.09 15.32 -9.26
N LYS A 122 4.31 16.48 -9.86
CA LYS A 122 4.73 17.70 -9.15
C LYS A 122 3.52 18.48 -8.65
N ASP A 123 3.78 19.40 -7.73
CA ASP A 123 2.72 20.27 -7.23
C ASP A 123 2.34 21.27 -8.32
N GLY A 124 1.04 21.40 -8.59
CA GLY A 124 0.51 22.19 -9.70
C GLY A 124 0.40 21.44 -11.03
N ASP A 125 0.83 20.18 -11.11
CA ASP A 125 0.55 19.33 -12.27
C ASP A 125 -0.97 19.05 -12.35
N VAL A 126 -1.46 18.90 -13.57
CA VAL A 126 -2.79 18.33 -13.79
C VAL A 126 -2.72 16.86 -13.41
N LEU A 127 -3.39 16.50 -12.32
CA LEU A 127 -3.43 15.13 -11.84
C LEU A 127 -4.40 14.30 -12.72
N PRO A 128 -4.22 12.98 -12.82
CA PRO A 128 -5.01 12.13 -13.69
C PRO A 128 -6.37 11.79 -13.06
N PHE A 129 -7.32 11.38 -13.92
CA PHE A 129 -8.49 10.63 -13.49
C PHE A 129 -8.08 9.23 -13.05
N ILE A 130 -8.81 8.68 -12.09
CA ILE A 130 -8.66 7.31 -11.61
C ILE A 130 -9.93 6.49 -11.82
N ARG A 131 -9.73 5.18 -11.94
CA ARG A 131 -10.76 4.16 -11.87
C ARG A 131 -10.27 3.03 -10.98
N ILE A 132 -11.14 2.55 -10.11
CA ILE A 132 -10.87 1.46 -9.18
C ILE A 132 -12.01 0.49 -9.28
N ASP A 133 -11.73 -0.73 -9.71
CA ASP A 133 -12.61 -1.86 -9.50
C ASP A 133 -11.95 -2.78 -8.49
N SER A 134 -12.64 -3.02 -7.38
CA SER A 134 -12.18 -3.95 -6.34
C SER A 134 -11.85 -5.35 -6.88
N GLN A 135 -12.46 -5.77 -7.98
CA GLN A 135 -12.19 -7.05 -8.65
C GLN A 135 -10.82 -7.09 -9.32
N ASP A 136 -10.37 -5.96 -9.88
CA ASP A 136 -9.09 -5.83 -10.57
C ASP A 136 -7.92 -5.75 -9.58
N LYS A 137 -8.19 -5.40 -8.31
CA LYS A 137 -7.21 -5.31 -7.21
C LYS A 137 -6.15 -4.22 -7.43
N SER A 138 -6.43 -3.28 -8.31
CA SER A 138 -5.55 -2.21 -8.77
C SER A 138 -6.30 -0.89 -8.93
N VAL A 139 -5.53 0.19 -8.91
CA VAL A 139 -5.95 1.55 -9.25
C VAL A 139 -5.45 1.84 -10.66
N HIS A 140 -6.37 2.15 -11.57
CA HIS A 140 -6.06 2.50 -12.94
C HIS A 140 -6.12 4.01 -13.12
N PHE A 141 -5.09 4.57 -13.72
CA PHE A 141 -4.97 6.00 -13.99
C PHE A 141 -5.16 6.26 -15.49
N SER A 142 -5.77 7.40 -15.82
CA SER A 142 -6.05 7.80 -17.20
C SER A 142 -4.81 7.97 -18.10
N ASP A 143 -3.63 8.14 -17.52
CA ASP A 143 -2.35 8.21 -18.21
C ASP A 143 -1.70 6.83 -18.48
N GLY A 144 -2.41 5.75 -18.12
CA GLY A 144 -1.96 4.37 -18.29
C GLY A 144 -1.12 3.82 -17.13
N LEU A 145 -0.95 4.59 -16.04
CA LEU A 145 -0.36 4.05 -14.81
C LEU A 145 -1.35 3.07 -14.15
N GLU A 146 -0.82 1.98 -13.58
CA GLU A 146 -1.57 1.01 -12.79
C GLU A 146 -0.80 0.71 -11.51
N LEU A 147 -1.49 0.79 -10.37
CA LEU A 147 -0.89 0.61 -9.06
C LEU A 147 -1.69 -0.36 -8.20
N GLY A 148 -1.01 -1.20 -7.44
CA GLY A 148 -1.67 -2.04 -6.44
C GLY A 148 -2.32 -1.20 -5.34
N MET A 149 -3.41 -1.72 -4.79
CA MET A 149 -4.11 -1.10 -3.66
C MET A 149 -3.26 -1.16 -2.38
N ILE A 150 -3.20 -0.07 -1.61
CA ILE A 150 -2.66 -0.07 -0.24
C ILE A 150 -3.83 -0.19 0.73
N ILE A 151 -3.93 -1.35 1.39
CA ILE A 151 -4.95 -1.62 2.40
C ILE A 151 -4.36 -1.38 3.79
N VAL A 152 -5.10 -0.68 4.64
CA VAL A 152 -4.69 -0.28 5.98
C VAL A 152 -5.58 -0.96 7.03
N GLU A 153 -5.00 -1.54 8.08
CA GLU A 153 -5.77 -2.27 9.12
C GLU A 153 -6.45 -1.33 10.13
N GLN A 154 -5.73 -0.33 10.68
CA GLN A 154 -6.27 0.80 11.48
C GLN A 154 -5.10 1.73 11.91
N SER A 155 -5.42 2.98 12.30
CA SER A 155 -4.48 3.99 12.85
C SER A 155 -3.55 4.68 11.84
N ASP A 156 -4.11 5.18 10.75
CA ASP A 156 -3.35 5.83 9.69
C ASP A 156 -3.91 7.21 9.32
N ALA A 157 -3.36 7.83 8.28
CA ALA A 157 -3.82 9.13 7.80
C ALA A 157 -5.25 9.10 7.25
N LEU A 158 -5.78 7.95 6.83
CA LEU A 158 -7.16 7.83 6.34
C LEU A 158 -8.17 7.94 7.47
N SER A 159 -7.87 7.37 8.65
CA SER A 159 -8.74 7.53 9.82
C SER A 159 -8.94 8.99 10.24
N ALA A 160 -7.99 9.88 9.96
CA ALA A 160 -8.15 11.32 10.21
C ALA A 160 -9.16 12.02 9.29
N LYS A 161 -9.59 11.37 8.20
CA LYS A 161 -10.62 11.87 7.28
C LYS A 161 -12.02 11.34 7.59
N GLU A 162 -12.13 10.40 8.52
CA GLU A 162 -13.41 9.81 8.91
C GLU A 162 -14.29 10.80 9.67
N ASN A 163 -15.59 10.74 9.39
CA ASN A 163 -16.63 11.47 10.11
C ASN A 163 -17.96 10.67 10.07
N ASN A 164 -19.02 11.20 10.67
CA ASN A 164 -20.32 10.52 10.78
C ASN A 164 -21.02 10.20 9.43
N HIS A 165 -20.51 10.73 8.32
CA HIS A 165 -21.03 10.53 6.96
C HIS A 165 -20.02 9.80 6.07
N THR A 166 -19.01 9.18 6.67
CA THR A 166 -17.99 8.46 5.91
C THR A 166 -18.28 6.97 5.77
N ILE A 167 -17.90 6.43 4.61
CA ILE A 167 -17.99 5.01 4.28
C ILE A 167 -16.57 4.52 4.03
N ARG A 168 -16.13 3.50 4.79
CA ARG A 168 -14.91 2.75 4.49
C ARG A 168 -15.17 1.80 3.33
N PHE A 169 -14.22 1.61 2.44
CA PHE A 169 -14.33 0.68 1.32
C PHE A 169 -13.00 0.05 0.93
#